data_AF-A0A0C3PA14-F1
#
_entry.id   AF-A0A0C3PA14-F1
#
_cell.length_a   1.000
_cell.length_b   1.000
_cell.length_c   1.000
_cell.angle_alpha   90.00
_cell.angle_beta   90.00
_cell.angle_gamma   90.00
#
_symmetry.space_group_name_H-M   'P 1'
#
loop_
_entity.id
_entity.type
_entity.pdbx_description
1 polymer ?
#
loop_
_entity_poly.entity_id
_entity_poly.type
_entity_poly.pdbx_seq_one_letter_code
_entity_poly.pdbx_strand_id
1 'polypeptide(L)'
;MATIGLRAFEMFASRLSCRPPRIHAFTLRSLTTGTTATPPPLNSRFVPPASLETMDEVELEGDQVDFDVSSRPHRPRPENRRPVPPSPAFYTARSLYYDTLVQLQAALSLSRRALRVQHLLPLPPFALRALPPAQPAWANKAEMSLILQAPLTARMYKRVVTLLKELEQCERIARIADSTELEDAITDITKGFESKKGIQARDTRIRAREAKEKGPLDKYGRSYTVGRRKTSTARVWMIEVQKPKDDASVPAANTKSILSSSSATTPPPPTSTVLINSVPISDYFPLPADREHVVRPLKLAGLLGAFNIFALVRGGGTSGQSGAIALAVAKGCVAHVPEVEPILKKAKLLRRDPRMVERKKTGLAKARKRYTWVKR
;
A
#
# COMPACT_ATOMS: atom_id res chain seq x y z
N MET A 1 -17.51 6.82 15.03
CA MET A 1 -17.65 6.06 13.76
C MET A 1 -16.77 4.80 13.77
N ALA A 2 -15.46 4.88 14.08
CA ALA A 2 -14.62 3.68 14.25
C ALA A 2 -15.11 2.73 15.37
N THR A 3 -15.57 3.27 16.51
CA THR A 3 -16.10 2.49 17.65
C THR A 3 -17.39 1.71 17.37
N ILE A 4 -18.14 2.06 16.32
CA ILE A 4 -19.41 1.40 15.98
C ILE A 4 -19.16 0.13 15.14
N GLY A 5 -18.19 0.16 14.21
CA GLY A 5 -17.80 -1.03 13.44
C GLY A 5 -17.18 -2.14 14.30
N LEU A 6 -16.48 -1.78 15.37
CA LEU A 6 -15.81 -2.72 16.29
C LEU A 6 -16.79 -3.55 17.14
N ARG A 7 -17.94 -3.00 17.56
CA ARG A 7 -19.00 -3.77 18.26
C ARG A 7 -19.70 -4.77 17.33
N ALA A 8 -19.85 -4.44 16.04
CA ALA A 8 -20.40 -5.35 15.05
C ALA A 8 -19.46 -6.54 14.78
N PHE A 9 -18.14 -6.30 14.78
CA PHE A 9 -17.10 -7.34 14.65
C PHE A 9 -17.10 -8.32 15.84
N GLU A 10 -17.27 -7.81 17.07
CA GLU A 10 -17.32 -8.63 18.30
C GLU A 10 -18.58 -9.52 18.33
N MET A 11 -19.71 -9.03 17.81
CA MET A 11 -20.94 -9.82 17.65
C MET A 11 -20.84 -10.86 16.52
N PHE A 12 -20.11 -10.57 15.45
CA PHE A 12 -19.85 -11.52 14.36
C PHE A 12 -18.94 -12.68 14.80
N ALA A 13 -17.87 -12.39 15.55
CA ALA A 13 -17.00 -13.42 16.13
C ALA A 13 -17.73 -14.37 17.09
N SER A 14 -18.79 -13.87 17.74
CA SER A 14 -19.67 -14.65 18.61
C SER A 14 -20.57 -15.64 17.84
N ARG A 15 -20.83 -15.40 16.54
CA ARG A 15 -21.59 -16.32 15.66
C ARG A 15 -20.72 -17.42 15.05
N LEU A 16 -19.43 -17.17 14.81
CA LEU A 16 -18.49 -18.16 14.27
C LEU A 16 -17.89 -19.09 15.34
N SER A 17 -18.06 -18.78 16.63
CA SER A 17 -17.74 -19.72 17.70
C SER A 17 -18.90 -20.69 17.93
N CYS A 18 -18.78 -21.92 17.44
CA CYS A 18 -19.51 -23.03 18.04
C CYS A 18 -19.19 -23.03 19.55
N ARG A 19 -20.22 -22.75 20.38
CA ARG A 19 -20.13 -22.89 21.84
C ARG A 19 -19.64 -24.31 22.16
N PRO A 20 -18.55 -24.51 22.91
CA PRO A 20 -18.31 -25.82 23.49
C PRO A 20 -19.40 -26.11 24.53
N PRO A 21 -19.81 -27.38 24.71
CA PRO A 21 -20.85 -27.73 25.67
C PRO A 21 -20.40 -27.38 27.10
N ARG A 22 -21.36 -26.90 27.90
CA ARG A 22 -21.20 -26.73 29.35
C ARG A 22 -20.87 -28.09 29.97
N ILE A 23 -19.62 -28.27 30.40
CA ILE A 23 -19.24 -29.37 31.28
C ILE A 23 -19.38 -28.86 32.71
N HIS A 24 -20.26 -29.51 33.48
CA HIS A 24 -20.36 -29.38 34.92
C HIS A 24 -19.04 -29.83 35.55
N ALA A 25 -18.27 -28.90 36.10
CA ALA A 25 -17.08 -29.22 36.89
C ALA A 25 -17.51 -29.43 38.35
N PHE A 26 -17.46 -30.71 38.73
CA PHE A 26 -17.56 -31.21 40.08
C PHE A 26 -16.49 -30.59 40.99
N THR A 27 -16.89 -30.42 42.23
CA THR A 27 -16.15 -29.96 43.40
C THR A 27 -14.81 -30.67 43.61
N LEU A 28 -13.74 -29.90 43.88
CA LEU A 28 -12.73 -30.33 44.84
C LEU A 28 -12.44 -29.22 45.84
N ARG A 29 -12.45 -29.67 47.09
CA ARG A 29 -12.39 -28.98 48.36
C ARG A 29 -10.93 -28.65 48.66
N SER A 30 -10.59 -27.39 48.86
CA SER A 30 -9.33 -27.01 49.51
C SER A 30 -9.66 -26.19 50.76
N LEU A 31 -9.34 -26.78 51.91
CA LEU A 31 -9.37 -26.13 53.21
C LEU A 31 -8.23 -25.10 53.27
N THR A 32 -8.57 -23.84 53.53
CA THR A 32 -7.64 -22.89 54.14
C THR A 32 -8.41 -22.03 55.13
N THR A 33 -7.98 -22.12 56.38
CA THR A 33 -8.46 -21.39 57.54
C THR A 33 -8.07 -19.91 57.51
N GLY A 34 -8.91 -19.08 58.11
CA GLY A 34 -8.50 -17.86 58.78
C GLY A 34 -8.80 -16.57 58.01
N THR A 35 -9.85 -15.86 58.41
CA THR A 35 -9.74 -14.46 58.86
C THR A 35 -11.06 -14.04 59.51
N THR A 36 -10.88 -13.54 60.73
CA THR A 36 -11.80 -12.92 61.68
C THR A 36 -12.84 -12.00 61.03
N ALA A 37 -14.12 -12.27 61.26
CA ALA A 37 -15.22 -11.34 61.02
C ALA A 37 -16.00 -11.11 62.32
N THR A 38 -16.07 -9.84 62.69
CA THR A 38 -16.76 -9.21 63.82
C THR A 38 -18.24 -9.60 63.91
N PRO A 39 -18.81 -9.85 65.11
CA PRO A 39 -20.20 -10.29 65.23
C PRO A 39 -21.21 -9.14 65.06
N PRO A 40 -22.39 -9.37 64.46
CA PRO A 40 -23.53 -8.47 64.57
C PRO A 40 -24.26 -8.64 65.92
N PRO A 41 -24.97 -7.60 66.41
CA PRO A 41 -25.51 -7.58 67.76
C PRO A 41 -26.70 -8.54 67.96
N LEU A 42 -26.73 -9.11 69.16
CA LEU A 42 -27.77 -9.98 69.73
C LEU A 42 -29.10 -9.24 69.84
N ASN A 43 -30.10 -9.67 69.07
CA ASN A 43 -31.51 -9.76 69.48
C ASN A 43 -32.36 -10.34 68.34
N SER A 44 -32.29 -11.66 68.17
CA SER A 44 -33.36 -12.43 67.55
C SER A 44 -33.69 -13.59 68.47
N ARG A 45 -34.86 -13.51 69.13
CA ARG A 45 -35.44 -14.62 69.89
C ARG A 45 -35.53 -15.85 68.99
N PHE A 46 -34.77 -16.88 69.34
CA PHE A 46 -34.88 -18.21 68.77
C PHE A 46 -36.19 -18.83 69.25
N VAL A 47 -37.09 -19.15 68.32
CA VAL A 47 -38.33 -19.90 68.62
C VAL A 47 -38.16 -21.31 68.04
N PRO A 48 -38.11 -22.36 68.86
CA PRO A 48 -38.01 -23.73 68.38
C PRO A 48 -39.36 -24.22 67.83
N PRO A 49 -39.39 -24.97 66.71
CA PRO A 49 -40.61 -25.54 66.15
C PRO A 49 -40.81 -26.96 66.65
N ALA A 50 -41.60 -27.16 67.71
CA ALA A 50 -42.28 -28.43 68.00
C ALA A 50 -43.17 -28.31 69.24
N SER A 51 -44.48 -28.15 69.03
CA SER A 51 -45.55 -28.78 69.81
C SER A 51 -46.86 -28.47 69.07
N LEU A 52 -47.25 -29.39 68.20
CA LEU A 52 -48.63 -29.58 67.80
C LEU A 52 -49.36 -30.17 69.01
N GLU A 53 -50.43 -29.55 69.47
CA GLU A 53 -51.75 -30.16 69.62
C GLU A 53 -52.72 -29.28 70.42
N THR A 54 -53.97 -29.30 69.99
CA THR A 54 -55.22 -28.93 70.68
C THR A 54 -55.48 -27.46 70.98
N MET A 55 -56.37 -26.84 70.18
CA MET A 55 -57.57 -26.13 70.65
C MET A 55 -58.53 -25.94 69.45
N ASP A 56 -59.58 -26.76 69.49
CA ASP A 56 -61.00 -26.51 69.20
C ASP A 56 -61.49 -25.84 67.91
N GLU A 57 -62.44 -26.57 67.31
CA GLU A 57 -63.36 -26.20 66.25
C GLU A 57 -64.20 -24.98 66.63
N VAL A 58 -64.20 -23.95 65.79
CA VAL A 58 -65.36 -23.07 65.59
C VAL A 58 -65.49 -22.82 64.09
N GLU A 59 -66.56 -23.38 63.51
CA GLU A 59 -67.04 -23.10 62.16
C GLU A 59 -67.34 -21.61 62.01
N LEU A 60 -66.79 -20.95 60.98
CA LEU A 60 -67.40 -19.77 60.37
C LEU A 60 -67.09 -19.73 58.88
N GLU A 61 -68.15 -19.45 58.14
CA GLU A 61 -68.33 -19.55 56.70
C GLU A 61 -67.42 -18.63 55.89
N GLY A 62 -67.34 -18.93 54.59
CA GLY A 62 -66.41 -18.36 53.64
C GLY A 62 -66.49 -16.85 53.46
N ASP A 63 -65.32 -16.27 53.21
CA ASP A 63 -65.17 -15.24 52.20
C ASP A 63 -63.84 -15.48 51.46
N GLN A 64 -63.96 -15.79 50.17
CA GLN A 64 -62.83 -15.86 49.24
C GLN A 64 -62.21 -14.47 49.11
N VAL A 65 -61.00 -14.29 49.63
CA VAL A 65 -60.15 -13.17 49.23
C VAL A 65 -59.05 -13.74 48.35
N ASP A 66 -59.21 -13.57 47.05
CA ASP A 66 -58.21 -13.91 46.04
C ASP A 66 -56.89 -13.21 46.37
N PHE A 67 -55.94 -13.95 46.93
CA PHE A 67 -54.56 -13.48 47.09
C PHE A 67 -53.86 -13.55 45.73
N ASP A 68 -54.07 -12.51 44.93
CA ASP A 68 -53.42 -12.35 43.63
C ASP A 68 -51.90 -12.10 43.83
N VAL A 69 -51.12 -13.17 43.68
CA VAL A 69 -49.64 -13.18 43.77
C VAL A 69 -48.99 -12.41 42.60
N SER A 70 -49.76 -11.77 41.73
CA SER A 70 -49.25 -10.96 40.62
C SER A 70 -48.90 -9.50 40.98
N SER A 71 -49.24 -9.02 42.18
CA SER A 71 -49.13 -7.59 42.54
C SER A 71 -48.15 -7.29 43.69
N ARG A 72 -46.92 -7.85 43.68
CA ARG A 72 -45.83 -7.28 44.48
C ARG A 72 -45.15 -6.17 43.65
N PRO A 73 -45.26 -4.88 44.01
CA PRO A 73 -44.51 -3.84 43.32
C PRO A 73 -43.02 -4.14 43.51
N HIS A 74 -42.34 -4.49 42.42
CA HIS A 74 -40.90 -4.65 42.39
C HIS A 74 -40.30 -3.28 42.71
N ARG A 75 -39.95 -3.02 43.98
CA ARG A 75 -39.22 -1.80 44.34
C ARG A 75 -37.93 -1.80 43.51
N PRO A 76 -37.74 -0.87 42.56
CA PRO A 76 -36.47 -0.80 41.85
C PRO A 76 -35.40 -0.56 42.90
N ARG A 77 -34.46 -1.51 43.00
CA ARG A 77 -33.32 -1.39 43.91
C ARG A 77 -32.62 -0.09 43.52
N PRO A 78 -32.40 0.88 44.46
CA PRO A 78 -31.76 2.13 44.09
C PRO A 78 -30.39 1.80 43.50
N GLU A 79 -30.21 2.13 42.23
CA GLU A 79 -28.96 1.90 41.50
C GLU A 79 -27.90 2.90 41.96
N ASN A 80 -27.53 2.86 43.24
CA ASN A 80 -26.32 3.50 43.76
C ASN A 80 -25.10 2.68 43.30
N ARG A 81 -24.94 2.54 41.98
CA ARG A 81 -23.74 1.96 41.38
C ARG A 81 -22.70 3.07 41.33
N ARG A 82 -21.61 2.90 42.08
CA ARG A 82 -20.43 3.75 41.92
C ARG A 82 -20.06 3.76 40.43
N PRO A 83 -19.79 4.93 39.83
CA PRO A 83 -19.43 5.00 38.43
C PRO A 83 -18.14 4.19 38.21
N VAL A 84 -18.22 3.19 37.34
CA VAL A 84 -17.05 2.40 36.91
C VAL A 84 -16.36 3.20 35.80
N PRO A 85 -15.01 3.27 35.79
CA PRO A 85 -14.31 3.93 34.70
C PRO A 85 -14.69 3.31 33.34
N PRO A 86 -14.76 4.12 32.27
CA PRO A 86 -15.24 3.68 30.97
C PRO A 86 -14.28 2.70 30.27
N SER A 87 -13.00 2.69 30.63
CA SER A 87 -12.00 1.82 30.02
C SER A 87 -11.00 1.27 31.04
N PRO A 88 -10.41 0.08 30.78
CA PRO A 88 -9.43 -0.51 31.69
C PRO A 88 -8.12 0.30 31.73
N ALA A 89 -7.81 1.04 30.66
CA ALA A 89 -6.66 1.93 30.61
C ALA A 89 -6.94 3.33 31.18
N PHE A 90 -8.08 3.56 31.84
CA PHE A 90 -8.51 4.87 32.34
C PHE A 90 -7.47 5.54 33.24
N TYR A 91 -6.81 4.79 34.12
CA TYR A 91 -5.79 5.31 35.03
C TYR A 91 -4.42 5.56 34.37
N THR A 92 -4.29 5.29 33.07
CA THR A 92 -3.08 5.64 32.32
C THR A 92 -3.15 7.08 31.82
N ALA A 93 -2.00 7.73 31.65
CA ALA A 93 -1.94 9.09 31.11
C ALA A 93 -2.51 9.23 29.67
N ARG A 94 -2.74 8.12 28.95
CA ARG A 94 -3.19 8.10 27.55
C ARG A 94 -4.11 6.90 27.29
N SER A 95 -5.26 6.87 27.97
CA SER A 95 -6.22 5.75 27.91
C SER A 95 -6.64 5.37 26.48
N LEU A 96 -7.09 6.35 25.67
CA LEU A 96 -7.56 6.14 24.30
C LEU A 96 -6.54 5.44 23.39
N TYR A 97 -5.25 5.75 23.56
CA TYR A 97 -4.18 5.10 22.81
C TYR A 97 -4.03 3.64 23.21
N TYR A 98 -4.07 3.32 24.50
CA TYR A 98 -3.91 1.94 24.96
C TYR A 98 -5.15 1.11 24.66
N ASP A 99 -6.35 1.70 24.76
CA ASP A 99 -7.60 1.03 24.39
C ASP A 99 -7.59 0.64 22.90
N THR A 100 -7.21 1.56 22.01
CA THR A 100 -7.08 1.27 20.58
C THR A 100 -5.95 0.27 20.28
N LEU A 101 -4.84 0.32 21.02
CA LEU A 101 -3.77 -0.66 20.87
C LEU A 101 -4.22 -2.08 21.25
N VAL A 102 -4.95 -2.22 22.35
CA VAL A 102 -5.53 -3.50 22.78
C VAL A 102 -6.55 -4.00 21.76
N GLN A 103 -7.39 -3.11 21.23
CA GLN A 103 -8.33 -3.45 20.15
C GLN A 103 -7.62 -3.98 18.90
N LEU A 104 -6.54 -3.30 18.44
CA LEU A 104 -5.75 -3.76 17.30
C LEU A 104 -5.07 -5.10 17.56
N GLN A 105 -4.54 -5.32 18.77
CA GLN A 105 -3.96 -6.59 19.17
C GLN A 105 -4.99 -7.73 19.21
N ALA A 106 -6.19 -7.46 19.72
CA ALA A 106 -7.29 -8.41 19.76
C ALA A 106 -7.80 -8.75 18.35
N ALA A 107 -7.96 -7.75 17.48
CA ALA A 107 -8.33 -7.96 16.08
C ALA A 107 -7.30 -8.83 15.35
N LEU A 108 -6.01 -8.59 15.60
CA LEU A 108 -4.91 -9.36 15.03
C LEU A 108 -4.85 -10.81 15.57
N SER A 109 -5.08 -11.00 16.87
CA SER A 109 -5.08 -12.36 17.44
C SER A 109 -6.26 -13.18 16.92
N LEU A 110 -7.43 -12.55 16.77
CA LEU A 110 -8.62 -13.15 16.19
C LEU A 110 -8.42 -13.48 14.71
N SER A 111 -7.93 -12.55 13.90
CA SER A 111 -7.70 -12.80 12.47
C SER A 111 -6.68 -13.91 12.25
N ARG A 112 -5.58 -13.94 13.03
CA ARG A 112 -4.63 -15.05 13.01
C ARG A 112 -5.27 -16.37 13.44
N ARG A 113 -6.16 -16.36 14.43
CA ARG A 113 -6.87 -17.57 14.86
C ARG A 113 -7.77 -18.09 13.75
N ALA A 114 -8.57 -17.23 13.12
CA ALA A 114 -9.45 -17.60 12.00
C ALA A 114 -8.65 -18.20 10.83
N LEU A 115 -7.55 -17.57 10.44
CA LEU A 115 -6.66 -18.09 9.39
C LEU A 115 -5.99 -19.43 9.77
N ARG A 116 -5.69 -19.67 11.05
CA ARG A 116 -5.19 -20.96 11.52
C ARG A 116 -6.26 -22.06 11.48
N VAL A 117 -7.50 -21.73 11.80
CA VAL A 117 -8.65 -22.66 11.70
C VAL A 117 -8.86 -23.07 10.23
N GLN A 118 -8.62 -22.16 9.29
CA GLN A 118 -8.62 -22.43 7.85
C GLN A 118 -7.32 -23.07 7.32
N HIS A 119 -6.38 -23.41 8.21
CA HIS A 119 -5.08 -24.02 7.87
C HIS A 119 -4.17 -23.19 6.94
N LEU A 120 -4.37 -21.87 6.86
CA LEU A 120 -3.58 -20.97 6.00
C LEU A 120 -2.27 -20.51 6.66
N LEU A 121 -2.22 -20.47 7.99
CA LEU A 121 -1.03 -20.08 8.77
C LEU A 121 -0.42 -21.30 9.49
N PRO A 122 0.93 -21.38 9.59
CA PRO A 122 1.93 -20.40 9.17
C PRO A 122 2.34 -20.53 7.69
N LEU A 123 2.47 -19.40 6.97
CA LEU A 123 3.00 -19.40 5.61
C LEU A 123 4.55 -19.41 5.62
N PRO A 124 5.19 -20.15 4.70
CA PRO A 124 6.62 -20.08 4.50
C PRO A 124 7.03 -18.71 3.90
N PRO A 125 8.28 -18.26 4.12
CA PRO A 125 8.73 -16.92 3.73
C PRO A 125 8.70 -16.66 2.23
N PHE A 126 8.81 -17.71 1.39
CA PHE A 126 8.67 -17.56 -0.07
C PHE A 126 7.23 -17.21 -0.46
N ALA A 127 6.23 -17.83 0.18
CA ALA A 127 4.83 -17.57 -0.11
C ALA A 127 4.45 -16.15 0.29
N LEU A 128 5.01 -15.64 1.40
CA LEU A 128 4.82 -14.23 1.81
C LEU A 128 5.37 -13.21 0.80
N ARG A 129 6.41 -13.57 0.03
CA ARG A 129 6.97 -12.71 -1.02
C ARG A 129 6.16 -12.76 -2.31
N ALA A 130 5.49 -13.88 -2.57
CA ALA A 130 4.61 -14.05 -3.73
C ALA A 130 3.27 -13.32 -3.58
N LEU A 131 2.88 -12.97 -2.34
CA LEU A 131 1.69 -12.16 -2.09
C LEU A 131 1.77 -10.83 -2.86
N PRO A 132 0.65 -10.33 -3.41
CA PRO A 132 0.58 -9.01 -4.01
C PRO A 132 1.14 -7.95 -3.03
N PRO A 133 1.97 -7.02 -3.50
CA PRO A 133 2.57 -6.01 -2.63
C PRO A 133 1.48 -5.11 -2.05
N ALA A 134 1.39 -5.10 -0.73
CA ALA A 134 0.59 -4.17 0.06
C ALA A 134 0.93 -2.71 -0.31
N GLN A 135 -0.07 -1.87 -0.55
CA GLN A 135 0.09 -0.43 -0.79
C GLN A 135 -0.71 0.42 0.20
N PRO A 136 -0.62 0.21 1.51
CA PRO A 136 -1.43 0.92 2.46
C PRO A 136 -0.93 2.37 2.56
N ALA A 137 -1.88 3.28 2.66
CA ALA A 137 -1.60 4.69 2.84
C ALA A 137 -1.81 5.09 4.31
N TRP A 138 -1.04 4.49 5.22
CA TRP A 138 -1.20 4.74 6.67
C TRP A 138 -1.10 6.22 7.02
N ALA A 139 -1.93 6.67 7.97
CA ALA A 139 -1.88 8.03 8.50
C ALA A 139 -0.47 8.42 8.97
N ASN A 140 -0.09 9.66 8.66
CA ASN A 140 1.16 10.23 9.17
C ASN A 140 1.10 10.34 10.71
N LYS A 141 2.25 10.48 11.38
CA LYS A 141 2.30 10.61 12.85
C LYS A 141 1.35 11.71 13.38
N ALA A 142 1.28 12.84 12.70
CA ALA A 142 0.39 13.95 13.07
C ALA A 142 -1.09 13.59 12.88
N GLU A 143 -1.45 13.02 11.74
CA GLU A 143 -2.83 12.57 11.44
C GLU A 143 -3.27 11.46 12.40
N MET A 144 -2.40 10.49 12.68
CA MET A 144 -2.63 9.41 13.64
C MET A 144 -2.85 9.94 15.07
N SER A 145 -2.17 11.03 15.44
CA SER A 145 -2.35 11.69 16.73
C SER A 145 -3.75 12.30 16.86
N LEU A 146 -4.29 12.83 15.75
CA LEU A 146 -5.67 13.34 15.69
C LEU A 146 -6.69 12.20 15.74
N ILE A 147 -6.46 11.11 15.01
CA ILE A 147 -7.34 9.93 15.00
C ILE A 147 -7.44 9.31 16.39
N LEU A 148 -6.30 9.14 17.07
CA LEU A 148 -6.21 8.53 18.40
C LEU A 148 -6.47 9.53 19.54
N GLN A 149 -6.65 10.82 19.22
CA GLN A 149 -6.86 11.91 20.18
C GLN A 149 -5.82 11.96 21.31
N ALA A 150 -4.59 11.55 21.02
CA ALA A 150 -3.50 11.49 21.99
C ALA A 150 -2.19 11.94 21.33
N PRO A 151 -1.33 12.69 22.05
CA PRO A 151 -0.03 13.11 21.51
C PRO A 151 0.87 11.88 21.36
N LEU A 152 1.28 11.57 20.12
CA LEU A 152 2.07 10.37 19.85
C LEU A 152 3.57 10.64 19.89
N THR A 153 4.30 9.76 20.59
CA THR A 153 5.75 9.64 20.46
C THR A 153 6.09 8.79 19.23
N ALA A 154 7.29 8.93 18.65
CA ALA A 154 7.70 8.14 17.48
C ALA A 154 7.64 6.61 17.74
N ARG A 155 8.01 6.15 18.95
CA ARG A 155 7.92 4.74 19.34
C ARG A 155 6.48 4.21 19.33
N MET A 156 5.54 5.00 19.84
CA MET A 156 4.12 4.65 19.90
C MET A 156 3.53 4.56 18.49
N TYR A 157 3.82 5.55 17.65
CA TYR A 157 3.42 5.53 16.24
C TYR A 157 3.94 4.29 15.53
N LYS A 158 5.23 3.97 15.68
CA LYS A 158 5.82 2.75 15.09
C LYS A 158 5.09 1.49 15.56
N ARG A 159 4.75 1.39 16.85
CA ARG A 159 4.02 0.24 17.42
C ARG A 159 2.62 0.07 16.83
N VAL A 160 1.89 1.15 16.61
CA VAL A 160 0.59 1.10 15.93
C VAL A 160 0.77 0.68 14.47
N VAL A 161 1.71 1.28 13.76
CA VAL A 161 1.97 0.94 12.35
C VAL A 161 2.44 -0.51 12.17
N THR A 162 3.22 -1.07 13.09
CA THR A 162 3.59 -2.49 13.03
C THR A 162 2.37 -3.39 13.17
N LEU A 163 1.45 -3.08 14.08
CA LEU A 163 0.20 -3.85 14.25
C LEU A 163 -0.69 -3.74 13.00
N LEU A 164 -0.84 -2.54 12.44
CA LEU A 164 -1.61 -2.32 11.20
C LEU A 164 -1.02 -3.10 10.02
N LYS A 165 0.32 -3.12 9.88
CA LYS A 165 1.00 -3.92 8.85
C LYS A 165 0.78 -5.43 9.02
N GLU A 166 0.82 -5.91 10.26
CA GLU A 166 0.55 -7.33 10.54
C GLU A 166 -0.91 -7.70 10.25
N LEU A 167 -1.83 -6.78 10.51
CA LEU A 167 -3.25 -6.95 10.24
C LEU A 167 -3.53 -6.94 8.73
N GLU A 168 -2.93 -6.04 7.97
CA GLU A 168 -2.97 -6.02 6.49
C GLU A 168 -2.32 -7.27 5.87
N GLN A 169 -1.27 -7.82 6.49
CA GLN A 169 -0.73 -9.11 6.04
C GLN A 169 -1.77 -10.22 6.14
N CYS A 170 -2.59 -10.23 7.21
CA CYS A 170 -3.68 -11.18 7.36
C CYS A 170 -4.78 -10.94 6.31
N GLU A 171 -5.13 -9.68 6.04
CA GLU A 171 -6.06 -9.30 4.96
C GLU A 171 -5.64 -9.86 3.59
N ARG A 172 -4.35 -9.73 3.25
CA ARG A 172 -3.85 -10.21 1.96
C ARG A 172 -3.91 -11.72 1.82
N ILE A 173 -3.68 -12.45 2.92
CA ILE A 173 -3.83 -13.91 2.94
C ILE A 173 -5.31 -14.27 2.79
N ALA A 174 -6.18 -13.56 3.51
CA ALA A 174 -7.62 -13.74 3.48
C ALA A 174 -8.22 -13.55 2.08
N ARG A 175 -7.74 -12.52 1.35
CA ARG A 175 -8.09 -12.22 -0.04
C ARG A 175 -7.80 -13.37 -1.01
N ILE A 176 -6.65 -14.03 -0.84
CA ILE A 176 -6.25 -15.12 -1.73
C ILE A 176 -7.00 -16.41 -1.39
N ALA A 177 -7.38 -16.57 -0.13
CA ALA A 177 -8.20 -17.67 0.33
C ALA A 177 -9.71 -17.45 0.13
N ASP A 178 -10.10 -16.36 -0.55
CA ASP A 178 -11.50 -15.96 -0.82
C ASP A 178 -12.39 -15.90 0.44
N SER A 179 -11.80 -15.54 1.58
CA SER A 179 -12.52 -15.38 2.86
C SER A 179 -13.06 -13.95 3.01
N THR A 180 -14.16 -13.67 2.32
CA THR A 180 -14.77 -12.33 2.21
C THR A 180 -15.13 -11.71 3.56
N GLU A 181 -15.73 -12.47 4.47
CA GLU A 181 -16.17 -11.96 5.77
C GLU A 181 -15.00 -11.45 6.62
N LEU A 182 -13.87 -12.17 6.60
CA LEU A 182 -12.68 -11.78 7.36
C LEU A 182 -11.95 -10.62 6.69
N GLU A 183 -11.93 -10.58 5.36
CA GLU A 183 -11.42 -9.45 4.61
C GLU A 183 -12.20 -8.17 4.95
N ASP A 184 -13.51 -8.16 4.77
CA ASP A 184 -14.36 -6.97 4.97
C ASP A 184 -14.18 -6.42 6.38
N ALA A 185 -14.22 -7.31 7.35
CA ALA A 185 -14.13 -6.98 8.75
C ALA A 185 -12.75 -6.42 9.14
N ILE A 186 -11.67 -6.89 8.50
CA ILE A 186 -10.33 -6.28 8.60
C ILE A 186 -10.29 -4.92 7.90
N THR A 187 -10.82 -4.81 6.68
CA THR A 187 -10.79 -3.57 5.91
C THR A 187 -11.53 -2.45 6.62
N ASP A 188 -12.61 -2.75 7.34
CA ASP A 188 -13.38 -1.76 8.10
C ASP A 188 -12.57 -1.19 9.28
N ILE A 189 -11.74 -2.01 9.91
CA ILE A 189 -10.81 -1.56 10.95
C ILE A 189 -9.70 -0.71 10.32
N THR A 190 -9.08 -1.16 9.23
CA THR A 190 -7.94 -0.47 8.61
C THR A 190 -8.33 0.87 7.98
N LYS A 191 -9.50 0.96 7.33
CA LYS A 191 -10.06 2.21 6.75
C LYS A 191 -10.06 3.38 7.76
N GLY A 192 -10.24 3.10 9.05
CA GLY A 192 -10.20 4.12 10.11
C GLY A 192 -8.82 4.76 10.33
N PHE A 193 -7.73 4.13 9.89
CA PHE A 193 -6.34 4.55 10.12
C PHE A 193 -5.61 5.00 8.86
N GLU A 194 -6.31 5.07 7.72
CA GLU A 194 -5.72 5.52 6.47
C GLU A 194 -5.72 7.05 6.33
N SER A 195 -4.69 7.56 5.67
CA SER A 195 -4.60 8.98 5.30
C SER A 195 -5.39 9.25 4.03
N LYS A 196 -6.34 10.19 4.08
CA LYS A 196 -7.03 10.68 2.86
C LYS A 196 -6.05 11.19 1.80
N LYS A 197 -5.01 11.93 2.23
CA LYS A 197 -3.95 12.42 1.34
C LYS A 197 -3.10 11.28 0.78
N GLY A 198 -2.82 10.29 1.62
CA GLY A 198 -2.08 9.10 1.20
C GLY A 198 -2.84 8.26 0.16
N ILE A 199 -4.16 8.11 0.31
CA ILE A 199 -5.03 7.40 -0.65
C ILE A 199 -5.00 8.13 -2.00
N GLN A 200 -5.23 9.44 -2.02
CA GLN A 200 -5.14 10.24 -3.24
C GLN A 200 -3.75 10.12 -3.92
N ALA A 201 -2.68 10.14 -3.11
CA ALA A 201 -1.32 9.98 -3.62
C ALA A 201 -1.06 8.56 -4.19
N ARG A 202 -1.73 7.52 -3.66
CA ARG A 202 -1.68 6.16 -4.21
C ARG A 202 -2.43 6.08 -5.53
N ASP A 203 -3.66 6.55 -5.59
CA ASP A 203 -4.51 6.47 -6.79
C ASP A 203 -3.90 7.24 -7.96
N THR A 204 -3.33 8.42 -7.68
CA THR A 204 -2.60 9.19 -8.68
C THR A 204 -1.37 8.45 -9.20
N ARG A 205 -0.66 7.66 -8.39
CA ARG A 205 0.46 6.83 -8.85
C ARG A 205 0.01 5.67 -9.72
N ILE A 206 -1.09 5.00 -9.36
CA ILE A 206 -1.65 3.89 -10.14
C ILE A 206 -2.08 4.42 -11.51
N ARG A 207 -2.89 5.49 -11.54
CA ARG A 207 -3.31 6.14 -12.79
C ARG A 207 -2.14 6.65 -13.61
N ALA A 208 -1.13 7.23 -12.97
CA ALA A 208 0.07 7.68 -13.68
C ALA A 208 0.89 6.53 -14.27
N ARG A 209 0.86 5.33 -13.66
CA ARG A 209 1.48 4.12 -14.21
C ARG A 209 0.70 3.62 -15.43
N GLU A 210 -0.62 3.53 -15.33
CA GLU A 210 -1.50 3.12 -16.43
C GLU A 210 -1.43 4.08 -17.62
N ALA A 211 -1.49 5.40 -17.36
CA ALA A 211 -1.36 6.43 -18.40
C ALA A 211 0.01 6.42 -19.08
N LYS A 212 1.03 5.87 -18.42
CA LYS A 212 2.38 5.75 -18.98
C LYS A 212 2.54 4.54 -19.89
N GLU A 213 1.84 3.45 -19.60
CA GLU A 213 1.82 2.27 -20.48
C GLU A 213 1.22 2.61 -21.85
N LYS A 214 0.35 3.62 -21.92
CA LYS A 214 -0.19 4.20 -23.16
C LYS A 214 0.52 5.51 -23.48
N GLY A 215 1.76 5.44 -23.99
CA GLY A 215 2.50 6.63 -24.44
C GLY A 215 1.71 7.40 -25.52
N PRO A 216 1.70 8.75 -25.49
CA PRO A 216 0.99 9.55 -26.49
C PRO A 216 1.73 9.47 -27.83
N LEU A 217 1.32 8.53 -28.67
CA LEU A 217 1.76 8.42 -30.07
C LEU A 217 0.87 9.30 -30.94
N ASP A 218 1.50 9.97 -31.91
CA ASP A 218 0.78 10.75 -32.92
C ASP A 218 -0.04 9.84 -33.85
N LYS A 219 -0.95 10.42 -34.63
CA LYS A 219 -1.73 9.72 -35.68
C LYS A 219 -0.86 8.92 -36.66
N TYR A 220 0.39 9.35 -36.86
CA TYR A 220 1.37 8.74 -37.76
C TYR A 220 2.29 7.73 -37.07
N GLY A 221 2.01 7.33 -35.83
CA GLY A 221 2.88 6.43 -35.05
C GLY A 221 4.23 7.05 -34.68
N ARG A 222 4.31 8.39 -34.63
CA ARG A 222 5.54 9.12 -34.27
C ARG A 222 5.49 9.50 -32.80
N SER A 223 6.63 9.43 -32.12
CA SER A 223 6.77 9.99 -30.78
C SER A 223 7.49 11.34 -30.84
N TYR A 224 6.86 12.39 -30.33
CA TYR A 224 7.51 13.70 -30.17
C TYR A 224 8.11 13.85 -28.76
N THR A 225 9.39 14.18 -28.67
CA THR A 225 10.09 14.30 -27.40
C THR A 225 11.04 15.48 -27.36
N VAL A 226 11.35 15.92 -26.13
CA VAL A 226 12.26 17.04 -25.88
C VAL A 226 13.32 16.67 -24.86
N GLY A 227 14.57 16.99 -25.20
CA GLY A 227 15.75 16.84 -24.37
C GLY A 227 16.46 18.18 -24.17
N ARG A 228 17.08 18.36 -23.00
CA ARG A 228 17.84 19.56 -22.65
C ARG A 228 19.09 19.20 -21.87
N ARG A 229 20.22 19.80 -22.22
CA ARG A 229 21.49 19.68 -21.48
C ARG A 229 22.24 21.00 -21.57
N LYS A 230 22.66 21.55 -20.42
CA LYS A 230 23.20 22.91 -20.34
C LYS A 230 22.26 23.90 -21.05
N THR A 231 22.75 24.60 -22.06
CA THR A 231 22.00 25.54 -22.91
C THR A 231 21.42 24.90 -24.18
N SER A 232 21.77 23.65 -24.49
CA SER A 232 21.28 22.96 -25.69
C SER A 232 19.87 22.41 -25.48
N THR A 233 19.04 22.58 -26.50
CA THR A 233 17.68 22.03 -26.57
C THR A 233 17.53 21.20 -27.84
N ALA A 234 16.95 20.01 -27.70
CA ALA A 234 16.72 19.08 -28.80
C ALA A 234 15.24 18.70 -28.84
N ARG A 235 14.61 18.84 -30.00
CA ARG A 235 13.29 18.32 -30.34
C ARG A 235 13.50 17.11 -31.24
N VAL A 236 12.93 15.98 -30.88
CA VAL A 236 13.17 14.71 -31.60
C VAL A 236 11.84 14.05 -31.92
N TRP A 237 11.72 13.64 -33.18
CA TRP A 237 10.67 12.78 -33.68
C TRP A 237 11.27 11.42 -33.94
N MET A 238 10.67 10.37 -33.37
CA MET A 238 11.05 8.98 -33.63
C MET A 238 9.89 8.23 -34.26
N ILE A 239 10.21 7.42 -35.26
CA ILE A 239 9.26 6.62 -36.03
C ILE A 239 9.84 5.22 -36.17
N GLU A 240 9.01 4.18 -36.08
CA GLU A 240 9.45 2.83 -36.40
C GLU A 240 9.86 2.72 -37.87
N VAL A 241 10.93 1.96 -38.13
CA VAL A 241 11.33 1.60 -39.48
C VAL A 241 10.27 0.64 -40.01
N GLN A 242 9.58 1.04 -41.08
CA GLN A 242 8.65 0.15 -41.77
C GLN A 242 9.45 -1.07 -42.24
N LYS A 243 9.01 -2.27 -41.84
CA LYS A 243 9.50 -3.48 -42.50
C LYS A 243 9.18 -3.32 -43.99
N PRO A 244 10.08 -3.73 -44.91
CA PRO A 244 9.73 -3.76 -46.32
C PRO A 244 8.41 -4.50 -46.44
N LYS A 245 7.40 -3.85 -47.03
CA LYS A 245 6.18 -4.54 -47.42
C LYS A 245 6.64 -5.62 -48.38
N ASP A 246 6.44 -6.88 -48.02
CA ASP A 246 6.50 -7.96 -48.98
C ASP A 246 5.36 -7.68 -49.98
N ASP A 247 5.67 -7.00 -51.07
CA ASP A 247 4.69 -6.69 -52.11
C ASP A 247 4.25 -8.00 -52.78
N ALA A 248 3.24 -8.63 -52.20
CA ALA A 248 2.42 -9.63 -52.85
C ALA A 248 1.68 -8.97 -54.02
N SER A 249 2.27 -9.00 -55.21
CA SER A 249 1.63 -9.12 -56.55
C SER A 249 2.54 -8.61 -57.67
N VAL A 250 3.65 -9.30 -57.95
CA VAL A 250 4.19 -9.32 -59.31
C VAL A 250 3.65 -10.60 -59.97
N PRO A 251 2.80 -10.54 -61.01
CA PRO A 251 2.34 -11.75 -61.68
C PRO A 251 3.53 -12.42 -62.34
N ALA A 252 3.70 -13.70 -62.03
CA ALA A 252 4.73 -14.57 -62.57
C ALA A 252 4.70 -14.59 -64.10
N ALA A 253 5.66 -13.92 -64.73
CA ALA A 253 6.03 -14.23 -66.11
C ALA A 253 6.93 -15.48 -66.07
N ASN A 254 6.34 -16.60 -66.46
CA ASN A 254 6.99 -17.88 -66.68
C ASN A 254 8.25 -17.73 -67.55
N THR A 255 9.43 -17.93 -66.98
CA THR A 255 10.54 -18.58 -67.70
C THR A 255 11.29 -19.50 -66.74
N LYS A 256 11.38 -20.76 -67.14
CA LYS A 256 12.05 -21.84 -66.42
C LYS A 256 13.54 -21.52 -66.28
N SER A 257 14.01 -21.39 -65.05
CA SER A 257 15.43 -21.48 -64.70
C SER A 257 15.56 -22.53 -63.61
N ILE A 258 15.83 -23.76 -64.04
CA ILE A 258 16.23 -24.89 -63.20
C ILE A 258 17.74 -24.73 -63.04
N LEU A 259 18.19 -23.93 -62.08
CA LEU A 259 19.54 -23.93 -61.46
C LEU A 259 19.68 -22.61 -60.70
N SER A 260 19.16 -22.57 -59.48
CA SER A 260 19.52 -21.56 -58.48
C SER A 260 19.82 -22.30 -57.19
N SER A 261 21.11 -22.44 -56.91
CA SER A 261 21.63 -22.86 -55.62
C SER A 261 20.95 -22.04 -54.52
N SER A 262 20.43 -22.73 -53.50
CA SER A 262 19.84 -22.15 -52.31
C SER A 262 20.82 -21.22 -51.57
N SER A 263 20.94 -19.98 -51.99
CA SER A 263 21.38 -18.90 -51.12
C SER A 263 20.17 -18.55 -50.26
N ALA A 264 20.25 -18.85 -48.96
CA ALA A 264 19.32 -18.29 -48.00
C ALA A 264 19.38 -16.77 -48.17
N THR A 265 18.36 -16.20 -48.84
CA THR A 265 18.25 -14.76 -49.02
C THR A 265 17.87 -14.20 -47.66
N THR A 266 18.88 -14.01 -46.80
CA THR A 266 18.73 -13.26 -45.56
C THR A 266 18.27 -11.87 -45.97
N PRO A 267 17.07 -11.43 -45.59
CA PRO A 267 16.62 -10.08 -45.93
C PRO A 267 17.64 -9.07 -45.38
N PRO A 268 17.97 -8.01 -46.14
CA PRO A 268 18.92 -7.00 -45.67
C PRO A 268 18.44 -6.45 -44.33
N PRO A 269 19.35 -6.21 -43.37
CA PRO A 269 18.97 -5.69 -42.06
C PRO A 269 18.25 -4.34 -42.24
N PRO A 270 17.21 -4.04 -41.44
CA PRO A 270 16.49 -2.78 -41.54
C PRO A 270 17.45 -1.60 -41.31
N THR A 271 17.59 -0.74 -42.32
CA THR A 271 18.46 0.44 -42.26
C THR A 271 17.76 1.57 -41.50
N SER A 272 18.22 1.87 -40.28
CA SER A 272 17.77 3.06 -39.55
C SER A 272 18.51 4.31 -40.00
N THR A 273 17.76 5.38 -40.26
CA THR A 273 18.31 6.70 -40.61
C THR A 273 18.22 7.65 -39.40
N VAL A 274 19.34 8.31 -39.09
CA VAL A 274 19.41 9.32 -38.03
C VAL A 274 19.83 10.65 -38.65
N LEU A 275 18.90 11.61 -38.66
CA LEU A 275 19.09 12.94 -39.22
C LEU A 275 19.04 13.99 -38.11
N ILE A 276 20.03 14.87 -38.09
CA ILE A 276 20.17 15.98 -37.14
C ILE A 276 20.23 17.27 -37.94
N ASN A 277 19.23 18.16 -37.76
CA ASN A 277 19.07 19.38 -38.55
C ASN A 277 19.17 19.10 -40.07
N SER A 278 18.56 18.01 -40.52
CA SER A 278 18.57 17.54 -41.92
C SER A 278 19.93 17.04 -42.45
N VAL A 279 20.93 16.87 -41.59
CA VAL A 279 22.26 16.34 -41.92
C VAL A 279 22.43 14.95 -41.26
N PRO A 280 23.11 13.98 -41.88
CA PRO A 280 23.37 12.69 -41.25
C PRO A 280 24.25 12.81 -40.01
N ILE A 281 24.10 11.86 -39.08
CA ILE A 281 24.83 11.84 -37.79
C ILE A 281 26.36 11.87 -37.93
N SER A 282 26.91 11.26 -38.98
CA SER A 282 28.35 11.24 -39.27
C SER A 282 28.90 12.65 -39.49
N ASP A 283 28.19 13.44 -40.28
CA ASP A 283 28.69 14.72 -40.77
C ASP A 283 28.41 15.82 -39.74
N TYR A 284 27.29 15.72 -39.02
CA TYR A 284 26.95 16.67 -37.97
C TYR A 284 27.87 16.57 -36.75
N PHE A 285 28.20 15.36 -36.30
CA PHE A 285 29.11 15.14 -35.19
C PHE A 285 30.43 14.56 -35.68
N PRO A 286 31.52 15.34 -35.78
CA PRO A 286 32.81 14.81 -36.20
C PRO A 286 33.42 13.85 -35.17
N LEU A 287 33.16 14.09 -33.88
CA LEU A 287 33.71 13.29 -32.78
C LEU A 287 32.88 12.00 -32.57
N PRO A 288 33.49 10.80 -32.60
CA PRO A 288 32.77 9.54 -32.44
C PRO A 288 32.10 9.40 -31.06
N ALA A 289 32.68 10.00 -30.01
CA ALA A 289 32.09 9.99 -28.67
C ALA A 289 30.70 10.66 -28.63
N ASP A 290 30.51 11.75 -29.40
CA ASP A 290 29.21 12.43 -29.49
C ASP A 290 28.19 11.58 -30.25
N ARG A 291 28.62 10.84 -31.28
CA ARG A 291 27.78 9.86 -32.00
C ARG A 291 27.34 8.72 -31.07
N GLU A 292 28.27 8.19 -30.28
CA GLU A 292 27.97 7.14 -29.30
C GLU A 292 26.95 7.62 -28.26
N HIS A 293 27.04 8.86 -27.78
CA HIS A 293 26.06 9.42 -26.84
C HIS A 293 24.64 9.41 -27.41
N VAL A 294 24.45 9.76 -28.68
CA VAL A 294 23.15 9.77 -29.36
C VAL A 294 22.58 8.34 -29.48
N VAL A 295 23.41 7.37 -29.82
CA VAL A 295 23.02 5.98 -30.08
C VAL A 295 22.90 5.13 -28.79
N ARG A 296 23.60 5.51 -27.71
CA ARG A 296 23.60 4.82 -26.42
C ARG A 296 22.22 4.40 -25.88
N PRO A 297 21.16 5.25 -25.87
CA PRO A 297 19.83 4.82 -25.43
C PRO A 297 19.28 3.64 -26.25
N LEU A 298 19.47 3.65 -27.57
CA LEU A 298 19.02 2.57 -28.46
C LEU A 298 19.83 1.28 -28.22
N LYS A 299 21.14 1.42 -28.02
CA LYS A 299 22.04 0.30 -27.74
C LYS A 299 21.67 -0.43 -26.44
N LEU A 300 21.40 0.33 -25.37
CA LEU A 300 20.99 -0.26 -24.09
C LEU A 300 19.58 -0.84 -24.12
N ALA A 301 18.72 -0.29 -24.98
CA ALA A 301 17.37 -0.78 -25.21
C ALA A 301 17.32 -2.06 -26.06
N GLY A 302 18.39 -2.41 -26.78
CA GLY A 302 18.35 -3.45 -27.81
C GLY A 302 17.54 -3.04 -29.05
N LEU A 303 17.34 -1.73 -29.27
CA LEU A 303 16.48 -1.18 -30.34
C LEU A 303 17.29 -0.50 -31.45
N LEU A 304 18.54 -0.95 -31.65
CA LEU A 304 19.36 -0.48 -32.77
C LEU A 304 18.75 -0.94 -34.10
N GLY A 305 18.61 -0.04 -35.07
CA GLY A 305 18.00 -0.36 -36.36
C GLY A 305 16.46 -0.30 -36.39
N ALA A 306 15.79 -0.22 -35.24
CA ALA A 306 14.33 -0.28 -35.17
C ALA A 306 13.64 1.06 -35.47
N PHE A 307 14.31 2.20 -35.25
CA PHE A 307 13.70 3.53 -35.36
C PHE A 307 14.47 4.45 -36.31
N ASN A 308 13.72 5.20 -37.10
CA ASN A 308 14.18 6.41 -37.77
C ASN A 308 14.06 7.61 -36.84
N ILE A 309 15.11 8.44 -36.81
CA ILE A 309 15.22 9.56 -35.87
C ILE A 309 15.43 10.84 -36.65
N PHE A 310 14.55 11.81 -36.42
CA PHE A 310 14.71 13.17 -36.91
C PHE A 310 14.83 14.12 -35.72
N ALA A 311 15.98 14.79 -35.59
CA ALA A 311 16.28 15.68 -34.48
C ALA A 311 16.51 17.11 -34.97
N LEU A 312 15.86 18.07 -34.32
CA LEU A 312 16.14 19.49 -34.45
C LEU A 312 16.80 20.01 -33.17
N VAL A 313 17.99 20.56 -33.30
CA VAL A 313 18.81 20.98 -32.16
C VAL A 313 19.21 22.45 -32.28
N ARG A 314 19.09 23.17 -31.18
CA ARG A 314 19.45 24.59 -31.07
C ARG A 314 20.22 24.86 -29.77
N GLY A 315 21.22 25.74 -29.86
CA GLY A 315 22.01 26.25 -28.74
C GLY A 315 23.10 25.29 -28.20
N GLY A 316 23.96 25.85 -27.35
CA GLY A 316 25.11 25.16 -26.74
C GLY A 316 26.16 24.68 -27.75
N GLY A 317 26.98 23.70 -27.35
CA GLY A 317 28.02 23.10 -28.20
C GLY A 317 27.80 21.60 -28.44
N THR A 318 28.67 20.96 -29.23
CA THR A 318 28.49 19.57 -29.73
C THR A 318 28.15 18.56 -28.63
N SER A 319 28.93 18.51 -27.54
CA SER A 319 28.69 17.61 -26.41
C SER A 319 27.42 17.92 -25.60
N GLY A 320 27.02 19.19 -25.57
CA GLY A 320 25.74 19.60 -25.00
C GLY A 320 24.56 19.10 -25.84
N GLN A 321 24.70 19.23 -27.16
CA GLN A 321 23.71 18.83 -28.16
C GLN A 321 23.54 17.31 -28.22
N SER A 322 24.63 16.55 -28.30
CA SER A 322 24.61 15.08 -28.31
C SER A 322 23.91 14.53 -27.07
N GLY A 323 24.22 15.06 -25.89
CA GLY A 323 23.57 14.68 -24.63
C GLY A 323 22.10 15.13 -24.53
N ALA A 324 21.72 16.25 -25.15
CA ALA A 324 20.32 16.67 -25.23
C ALA A 324 19.51 15.74 -26.14
N ILE A 325 20.06 15.35 -27.30
CA ILE A 325 19.46 14.36 -28.20
C ILE A 325 19.31 13.02 -27.48
N ALA A 326 20.35 12.54 -26.79
CA ALA A 326 20.33 11.26 -26.08
C ALA A 326 19.17 11.16 -25.08
N LEU A 327 18.91 12.23 -24.32
CA LEU A 327 17.78 12.30 -23.38
C LEU A 327 16.43 12.27 -24.12
N ALA A 328 16.32 12.94 -25.27
CA ALA A 328 15.10 12.94 -26.08
C ALA A 328 14.83 11.54 -26.67
N VAL A 329 15.86 10.93 -27.28
CA VAL A 329 15.79 9.57 -27.83
C VAL A 329 15.43 8.55 -26.74
N ALA A 330 16.02 8.64 -25.55
CA ALA A 330 15.66 7.77 -24.44
C ALA A 330 14.18 7.88 -24.04
N LYS A 331 13.62 9.10 -24.04
CA LYS A 331 12.19 9.31 -23.79
C LYS A 331 11.32 8.76 -24.92
N GLY A 332 11.76 8.89 -26.17
CA GLY A 332 11.04 8.35 -27.32
C GLY A 332 11.00 6.83 -27.30
N CYS A 333 12.11 6.18 -26.91
CA CYS A 333 12.14 4.73 -26.67
C CYS A 333 11.10 4.30 -25.63
N VAL A 334 10.95 5.05 -24.54
CA VAL A 334 9.95 4.76 -23.48
C VAL A 334 8.52 4.98 -23.98
N ALA A 335 8.30 5.91 -24.91
CA ALA A 335 6.98 6.15 -25.48
C ALA A 335 6.51 5.00 -26.39
N HIS A 336 7.44 4.37 -27.14
CA HIS A 336 7.16 3.22 -27.99
C HIS A 336 7.14 1.90 -27.20
N VAL A 337 8.15 1.65 -26.37
CA VAL A 337 8.29 0.42 -25.58
C VAL A 337 8.45 0.77 -24.09
N PRO A 338 7.36 0.79 -23.30
CA PRO A 338 7.41 1.19 -21.89
C PRO A 338 8.24 0.24 -21.02
N GLU A 339 8.42 -1.02 -21.45
CA GLU A 339 9.18 -2.05 -20.74
C GLU A 339 10.67 -1.74 -20.59
N VAL A 340 11.22 -0.93 -21.49
CA VAL A 340 12.65 -0.58 -21.52
C VAL A 340 12.99 0.52 -20.51
N GLU A 341 11.97 1.19 -19.96
CA GLU A 341 12.15 2.25 -18.97
C GLU A 341 13.04 1.87 -17.77
N PRO A 342 12.80 0.77 -17.03
CA PRO A 342 13.64 0.40 -15.90
C PRO A 342 15.12 0.27 -16.27
N ILE A 343 15.44 -0.23 -17.47
CA ILE A 343 16.82 -0.36 -17.97
C ILE A 343 17.43 1.03 -18.18
N LEU A 344 16.71 1.93 -18.87
CA LEU A 344 17.18 3.30 -19.14
C LEU A 344 17.25 4.17 -17.87
N LYS A 345 16.36 3.94 -16.90
CA LYS A 345 16.39 4.58 -15.57
C LYS A 345 17.63 4.15 -14.79
N LYS A 346 17.94 2.85 -14.75
CA LYS A 346 19.15 2.32 -14.11
C LYS A 346 20.41 2.92 -14.76
N ALA A 347 20.42 3.05 -16.08
CA ALA A 347 21.49 3.69 -16.85
C ALA A 347 21.54 5.23 -16.73
N LYS A 348 20.60 5.86 -15.99
CA LYS A 348 20.49 7.32 -15.77
C LYS A 348 20.26 8.15 -17.06
N LEU A 349 19.75 7.54 -18.14
CA LEU A 349 19.52 8.22 -19.42
C LEU A 349 18.22 9.03 -19.45
N LEU A 350 17.23 8.66 -18.63
CA LEU A 350 15.94 9.36 -18.54
C LEU A 350 15.97 10.57 -17.60
N ARG A 351 17.00 10.67 -16.75
CA ARG A 351 17.16 11.79 -15.84
C ARG A 351 17.84 12.94 -16.58
N ARG A 352 17.22 14.12 -16.57
CA ARG A 352 17.85 15.35 -17.06
C ARG A 352 19.12 15.64 -16.24
N ASP A 353 20.25 15.87 -16.91
CA ASP A 353 21.48 16.33 -16.28
C ASP A 353 21.27 17.75 -15.73
N PRO A 354 21.31 17.96 -14.40
CA PRO A 354 21.08 19.26 -13.79
C PRO A 354 22.32 20.17 -13.82
N ARG A 355 23.49 19.67 -14.25
CA ARG A 355 24.74 20.44 -14.24
C ARG A 355 24.63 21.65 -15.16
N MET A 356 24.88 22.83 -14.60
CA MET A 356 24.87 24.12 -15.29
C MET A 356 26.17 24.88 -15.01
N VAL A 357 26.55 25.78 -15.92
CA VAL A 357 27.67 26.70 -15.68
C VAL A 357 27.30 27.64 -14.53
N GLU A 358 28.07 27.60 -13.46
CA GLU A 358 27.92 28.53 -12.35
C GLU A 358 28.29 29.96 -12.78
N ARG A 359 27.55 30.95 -12.30
CA ARG A 359 27.90 32.36 -12.52
C ARG A 359 29.24 32.72 -11.86
N LYS A 360 29.90 33.77 -12.37
CA LYS A 360 31.03 34.41 -11.68
C LYS A 360 30.53 35.04 -10.37
N LYS A 361 31.29 34.87 -9.29
CA LYS A 361 31.04 35.53 -7.99
C LYS A 361 31.96 36.74 -7.86
N THR A 362 31.50 37.77 -7.17
CA THR A 362 32.32 38.97 -6.87
C THR A 362 33.53 38.57 -6.02
N GLY A 363 34.67 39.24 -6.23
CA GLY A 363 35.94 38.91 -5.55
C GLY A 363 36.62 37.61 -6.02
N LEU A 364 36.05 36.89 -6.98
CA LEU A 364 36.64 35.69 -7.59
C LEU A 364 36.98 35.93 -9.07
N ALA A 365 38.06 35.28 -9.53
CA ALA A 365 38.46 35.32 -10.94
C ALA A 365 37.48 34.55 -11.84
N LYS A 366 36.93 33.41 -11.34
CA LYS A 366 35.88 32.61 -12.00
C LYS A 366 34.79 32.22 -10.98
N ALA A 367 33.94 31.25 -11.28
CA ALA A 367 32.90 30.79 -10.36
C ALA A 367 33.44 30.38 -8.96
N ARG A 368 34.60 29.71 -8.93
CA ARG A 368 35.27 29.23 -7.69
C ARG A 368 36.74 29.62 -7.56
N LYS A 369 37.43 29.94 -8.67
CA LYS A 369 38.85 30.32 -8.67
C LYS A 369 39.02 31.66 -7.96
N ARG A 370 39.71 31.66 -6.82
CA ARG A 370 40.14 32.85 -6.09
C ARG A 370 41.35 33.48 -6.79
N TYR A 371 41.54 34.78 -6.59
CA TYR A 371 42.84 35.41 -6.85
C TYR A 371 43.87 34.86 -5.85
N THR A 372 45.16 35.03 -6.15
CA THR A 372 46.26 34.64 -5.27
C THR A 372 46.14 35.37 -3.94
N TRP A 373 46.09 34.63 -2.83
CA TRP A 373 46.04 35.18 -1.48
C TRP A 373 47.47 35.36 -0.94
N VAL A 374 47.77 36.53 -0.38
CA VAL A 374 49.09 36.87 0.19
C VAL A 374 48.94 36.97 1.70
N LYS A 375 49.72 36.18 2.46
CA LYS A 375 49.56 36.00 3.92
C LYS A 375 50.18 37.11 4.78
N ARG A 376 51.36 37.59 4.37
CA ARG A 376 52.32 38.51 5.04
C ARG A 376 52.19 38.67 6.56
#